data_AF-A0A1M3LRU5-F1
#
_entry.id   AF-A0A1M3LRU5-F1
#
_cell.length_a   1.000
_cell.length_b   1.000
_cell.length_c   1.000
_cell.angle_alpha   90.00
_cell.angle_beta   90.00
_cell.angle_gamma   90.00
#
_symmetry.space_group_name_H-M   'P 1'
#
loop_
_entity.id
_entity.type
_entity.pdbx_description
1 polymer ?
#
loop_
_entity_poly.entity_id
_entity_poly.type
_entity_poly.pdbx_seq_one_letter_code
_entity_poly.pdbx_strand_id
1 'polypeptide(L)'
;MTAASTPAHGTPLLRAENVVVDYGQRRGSFRALKEVSIEVGAGECVGLVGESGSGKSTLGKAILGLVPVTSGTIAFDGRDITRLKGAKRRELASSIQVVFQDPYGSLNPAMTIGEILAEPLTTAGAGRKEARATVQEMLDRVKLPAAVVDRYPKEFSGGQRQRIAIARALVRKPRLIVCDEPVSALDLTTQATIIDLFIELQRDTGVSYLFVSHDLGVVRRICHRVAVMYHGEIVETGDGEQITREPQHPYSRRLLTASPIADPAKQAERRAAWLRLRESAA
;
A
#
# COMPACT_ATOMS: atom_id res chain seq x y z
N MET A 1 2.12 17.01 30.38
CA MET A 1 0.87 16.52 29.76
C MET A 1 0.42 17.54 28.73
N THR A 2 0.83 17.34 27.48
CA THR A 2 0.43 18.17 26.34
C THR A 2 -0.09 17.20 25.31
N ALA A 3 -1.41 17.22 25.11
CA ALA A 3 -2.08 16.46 24.07
C ALA A 3 -1.48 16.87 22.73
N ALA A 4 -0.89 15.91 22.02
CA ALA A 4 -0.45 16.11 20.65
C ALA A 4 -1.70 16.33 19.80
N SER A 5 -1.84 17.55 19.30
CA SER A 5 -2.92 17.99 18.43
C SER A 5 -2.85 17.25 17.09
N THR A 6 -3.84 16.42 16.80
CA THR A 6 -4.14 15.93 15.44
C THR A 6 -4.32 17.15 14.53
N PRO A 7 -3.60 17.29 13.41
CA PRO A 7 -3.84 18.40 12.52
C PRO A 7 -5.23 18.25 11.91
N ALA A 8 -6.07 19.27 12.08
CA ALA A 8 -7.37 19.38 11.43
C ALA A 8 -7.14 19.66 9.93
N HIS A 9 -7.28 18.63 9.09
CA HIS A 9 -7.08 18.74 7.65
C HIS A 9 -8.26 18.19 6.88
N GLY A 10 -9.26 19.04 6.62
CA GLY A 10 -10.32 18.79 5.63
C GLY A 10 -11.08 17.47 5.78
N THR A 11 -11.93 17.18 4.81
CA THR A 11 -12.55 15.85 4.71
C THR A 11 -11.48 14.86 4.21
N PRO A 12 -11.22 13.73 4.89
CA PRO A 12 -10.25 12.74 4.43
C PRO A 12 -10.64 12.19 3.05
N LEU A 13 -9.65 11.92 2.20
CA LEU A 13 -9.87 11.33 0.88
C LEU A 13 -10.44 9.91 1.01
N LEU A 14 -9.92 9.13 1.97
CA LEU A 14 -10.43 7.81 2.32
C LEU A 14 -10.67 7.77 3.83
N ARG A 15 -11.84 7.26 4.22
CA ARG A 15 -12.21 7.01 5.62
C ARG A 15 -12.82 5.62 5.74
N ALA A 16 -12.11 4.71 6.40
CA ALA A 16 -12.64 3.44 6.85
C ALA A 16 -12.97 3.58 8.34
N GLU A 17 -14.21 3.30 8.73
CA GLU A 17 -14.73 3.48 10.08
C GLU A 17 -15.36 2.17 10.56
N ASN A 18 -14.79 1.62 11.64
CA ASN A 18 -15.21 0.40 12.32
C ASN A 18 -15.41 -0.80 11.36
N VAL A 19 -14.51 -0.94 10.38
CA VAL A 19 -14.60 -1.97 9.34
C VAL A 19 -14.36 -3.35 9.93
N VAL A 20 -15.33 -4.24 9.75
CA VAL A 20 -15.26 -5.66 10.09
C VAL A 20 -15.32 -6.49 8.83
N VAL A 21 -14.46 -7.50 8.75
CA VAL A 21 -14.44 -8.49 7.66
C VAL A 21 -14.30 -9.87 8.26
N ASP A 22 -15.27 -10.73 7.96
CA ASP A 22 -15.28 -12.14 8.33
C ASP A 22 -15.08 -13.00 7.07
N TYR A 23 -14.18 -13.99 7.15
CA TYR A 23 -14.01 -15.02 6.12
C TYR A 23 -14.66 -16.34 6.56
N GLY A 24 -15.22 -17.09 5.61
CA GLY A 24 -15.83 -18.41 5.84
C GLY A 24 -17.36 -18.38 5.95
N GLN A 25 -17.98 -19.57 6.02
CA GLN A 25 -19.43 -19.78 6.08
C GLN A 25 -19.79 -20.55 7.34
N ARG A 26 -20.69 -20.01 8.19
CA ARG A 26 -21.48 -20.58 9.32
C ARG A 26 -20.84 -21.56 10.34
N ARG A 27 -19.85 -22.38 10.02
CA ARG A 27 -19.02 -23.17 10.96
C ARG A 27 -17.55 -22.86 10.67
N GLY A 28 -16.90 -22.13 11.59
CA GLY A 28 -15.49 -21.74 11.44
C GLY A 28 -15.27 -20.40 10.73
N SER A 29 -16.12 -19.40 10.97
CA SER A 29 -15.86 -18.03 10.50
C SER A 29 -14.63 -17.45 11.20
N PHE A 30 -13.67 -16.97 10.41
CA PHE A 30 -12.49 -16.26 10.90
C PHE A 30 -12.68 -14.75 10.72
N ARG A 31 -12.68 -14.02 11.83
CA ARG A 31 -12.72 -12.55 11.79
C ARG A 31 -11.34 -12.00 11.48
N ALA A 32 -11.16 -11.49 10.26
CA ALA A 32 -9.89 -10.94 9.80
C ALA A 32 -9.70 -9.48 10.17
N LEU A 33 -10.78 -8.68 10.19
CA LEU A 33 -10.76 -7.30 10.69
C LEU A 33 -11.80 -7.14 11.80
N LYS A 34 -11.40 -6.46 12.87
CA LYS A 34 -12.21 -6.21 14.06
C LYS A 34 -12.29 -4.70 14.27
N GLU A 35 -13.35 -4.10 13.72
CA GLU A 35 -13.69 -2.69 13.90
C GLU A 35 -12.53 -1.73 13.55
N VAL A 36 -11.87 -2.00 12.42
CA VAL A 36 -10.71 -1.23 11.99
C VAL A 36 -11.12 0.14 11.48
N SER A 37 -10.52 1.18 12.05
CA SER A 37 -10.68 2.57 11.62
C SER A 37 -9.35 3.15 11.12
N ILE A 38 -9.34 3.70 9.91
CA ILE A 38 -8.18 4.35 9.31
C ILE A 38 -8.61 5.45 8.33
N GLU A 39 -7.82 6.51 8.26
CA GLU A 39 -8.05 7.65 7.38
C GLU A 39 -6.80 7.97 6.57
N VAL A 40 -7.01 8.37 5.31
CA VAL A 40 -5.97 8.85 4.39
C VAL A 40 -6.43 10.19 3.82
N GLY A 41 -5.67 11.25 4.08
CA GLY A 41 -5.85 12.58 3.51
C GLY A 41 -5.44 12.66 2.03
N ALA A 42 -5.85 13.74 1.36
CA ALA A 42 -5.43 14.00 -0.02
C ALA A 42 -3.93 14.33 -0.08
N GLY A 43 -3.19 13.65 -0.96
CA GLY A 43 -1.73 13.75 -1.06
C GLY A 43 -0.99 13.09 0.11
N GLU A 44 -1.71 12.43 1.04
CA GLU A 44 -1.10 11.77 2.18
C GLU A 44 -0.68 10.34 1.82
N CYS A 45 0.55 9.98 2.18
CA CYS A 45 1.00 8.60 2.34
C CYS A 45 0.80 8.13 3.79
N VAL A 46 -0.06 7.14 4.00
CA VAL A 46 -0.31 6.48 5.29
C VAL A 46 0.20 5.05 5.24
N GLY A 47 1.08 4.70 6.17
CA GLY A 47 1.65 3.36 6.31
C GLY A 47 0.73 2.45 7.12
N LEU A 48 0.54 1.21 6.67
CA LEU A 48 -0.12 0.16 7.43
C LEU A 48 0.89 -0.98 7.67
N VAL A 49 1.31 -1.14 8.92
CA VAL A 49 2.38 -2.09 9.30
C VAL A 49 1.88 -3.20 10.23
N GLY A 50 2.47 -4.37 10.12
CA GLY A 50 2.18 -5.52 10.97
C GLY A 50 2.77 -6.80 10.37
N GLU A 51 2.81 -7.87 11.15
CA GLU A 51 3.27 -9.19 10.70
C GLU A 51 2.35 -9.77 9.63
N SER A 52 2.82 -10.83 8.97
CA SER A 52 1.98 -11.61 8.05
C SER A 52 0.74 -12.13 8.78
N GLY A 53 -0.41 -12.05 8.13
CA GLY A 53 -1.70 -12.48 8.72
C GLY A 53 -2.35 -11.49 9.69
N SER A 54 -1.80 -10.28 9.91
CA SER A 54 -2.42 -9.30 10.83
C SER A 54 -3.69 -8.62 10.30
N GLY A 55 -4.02 -8.78 9.00
CA GLY A 55 -5.23 -8.22 8.37
C GLY A 55 -4.96 -7.13 7.32
N LYS A 56 -3.71 -6.72 7.09
CA LYS A 56 -3.37 -5.57 6.23
C LYS A 56 -3.91 -5.68 4.80
N SER A 57 -3.60 -6.80 4.13
CA SER A 57 -4.09 -7.05 2.77
C SER A 57 -5.61 -7.26 2.73
N THR A 58 -6.24 -7.70 3.83
CA THR A 58 -7.71 -7.77 3.94
C THR A 58 -8.31 -6.37 3.93
N LEU A 59 -7.74 -5.42 4.67
CA LEU A 59 -8.19 -4.03 4.66
C LEU A 59 -8.02 -3.40 3.27
N GLY A 60 -6.86 -3.59 2.63
CA GLY A 60 -6.63 -3.12 1.26
C GLY A 60 -7.66 -3.69 0.27
N LYS A 61 -7.93 -5.00 0.34
CA LYS A 61 -8.95 -5.66 -0.48
C LYS A 61 -10.36 -5.17 -0.19
N ALA A 62 -10.71 -4.86 1.06
CA ALA A 62 -11.99 -4.28 1.42
C ALA A 62 -12.18 -2.88 0.82
N ILE A 63 -11.16 -2.02 0.88
CA ILE A 63 -11.14 -0.69 0.25
C ILE A 63 -11.31 -0.81 -1.27
N LEU A 64 -10.64 -1.78 -1.89
CA LEU A 64 -10.74 -2.10 -3.32
C LEU A 64 -12.05 -2.80 -3.70
N GLY A 65 -12.89 -3.20 -2.72
CA GLY A 65 -14.17 -3.85 -2.95
C GLY A 65 -14.03 -5.29 -3.46
N LEU A 66 -12.87 -5.90 -3.23
CA LEU A 66 -12.55 -7.27 -3.59
C LEU A 66 -13.01 -8.28 -2.53
N VAL A 67 -13.31 -7.80 -1.31
CA VAL A 67 -13.81 -8.60 -0.19
C VAL A 67 -14.99 -7.84 0.44
N PRO A 68 -16.11 -8.53 0.74
CA PRO A 68 -17.27 -7.88 1.35
C PRO A 68 -16.97 -7.43 2.79
N VAL A 69 -17.41 -6.22 3.12
CA VAL A 69 -17.39 -5.68 4.48
C VAL A 69 -18.61 -6.20 5.24
N THR A 70 -18.39 -6.85 6.38
CA THR A 70 -19.44 -7.39 7.26
C THR A 70 -20.19 -6.24 7.95
N SER A 71 -19.46 -5.30 8.55
CA SER A 71 -20.00 -4.09 9.19
C SER A 71 -18.97 -2.96 9.15
N GLY A 72 -19.42 -1.74 9.49
CA GLY A 72 -18.62 -0.52 9.32
C GLY A 72 -18.82 0.11 7.93
N THR A 73 -18.11 1.20 7.69
CA THR A 73 -18.24 2.01 6.48
C THR A 73 -16.90 2.37 5.89
N ILE A 74 -16.81 2.38 4.57
CA ILE A 74 -15.69 2.91 3.80
C ILE A 74 -16.23 4.03 2.92
N ALA A 75 -15.77 5.25 3.17
CA ALA A 75 -16.07 6.43 2.37
C ALA A 75 -14.83 6.87 1.58
N PHE A 76 -15.06 7.31 0.35
CA PHE A 76 -14.05 7.91 -0.52
C PHE A 76 -14.55 9.25 -1.01
N ASP A 77 -13.81 10.32 -0.73
CA ASP A 77 -14.17 11.70 -1.06
C ASP A 77 -15.57 12.08 -0.53
N GLY A 78 -15.87 11.68 0.71
CA GLY A 78 -17.18 11.88 1.35
C GLY A 78 -18.30 10.96 0.86
N ARG A 79 -18.10 10.14 -0.19
CA ARG A 79 -19.09 9.20 -0.71
C ARG A 79 -18.91 7.82 -0.09
N ASP A 80 -19.96 7.23 0.47
CA ASP A 80 -19.93 5.82 0.91
C ASP A 80 -19.73 4.88 -0.30
N ILE A 81 -18.67 4.08 -0.24
CA ILE A 81 -18.29 3.10 -1.27
C ILE A 81 -18.41 1.64 -0.80
N THR A 82 -18.81 1.41 0.46
CA THR A 82 -18.79 0.12 1.16
C THR A 82 -19.50 -1.00 0.41
N ARG A 83 -20.67 -0.69 -0.16
CA ARG A 83 -21.57 -1.66 -0.79
C ARG A 83 -21.85 -1.36 -2.27
N LEU A 84 -21.04 -0.51 -2.90
CA LEU A 84 -21.20 -0.19 -4.32
C LEU A 84 -20.93 -1.43 -5.19
N LYS A 85 -21.75 -1.59 -6.23
CA LYS A 85 -21.69 -2.71 -7.18
C LYS A 85 -21.84 -2.20 -8.63
N GLY A 86 -21.45 -3.04 -9.59
CA GLY A 86 -21.68 -2.79 -11.02
C GLY A 86 -21.04 -1.49 -11.51
N ALA A 87 -21.79 -0.69 -12.26
CA ALA A 87 -21.30 0.55 -12.88
C ALA A 87 -20.73 1.55 -11.86
N LYS A 88 -21.44 1.76 -10.74
CA LYS A 88 -21.00 2.68 -9.67
C LYS A 88 -19.66 2.29 -9.05
N ARG A 89 -19.32 0.99 -9.03
CA ARG A 89 -18.02 0.50 -8.56
C ARG A 89 -16.95 0.66 -9.63
N ARG A 90 -17.29 0.43 -10.90
CA ARG A 90 -16.36 0.65 -12.04
C ARG A 90 -15.93 2.10 -12.17
N GLU A 91 -16.79 3.06 -11.83
CA GLU A 91 -16.43 4.48 -11.76
C GLU A 91 -15.24 4.74 -10.81
N LEU A 92 -15.16 4.01 -9.68
CA LEU A 92 -14.06 4.15 -8.73
C LEU A 92 -12.74 3.57 -9.23
N ALA A 93 -12.77 2.67 -10.21
CA ALA A 93 -11.56 2.07 -10.77
C ALA A 93 -10.72 3.08 -11.59
N SER A 94 -11.18 4.31 -11.80
CA SER A 94 -10.31 5.41 -12.26
C SER A 94 -9.56 6.07 -11.10
N SER A 95 -10.18 6.11 -9.92
CA SER A 95 -9.79 6.97 -8.80
C SER A 95 -8.98 6.22 -7.74
N ILE A 96 -9.24 4.92 -7.58
CA ILE A 96 -8.56 4.03 -6.65
C ILE A 96 -7.88 2.93 -7.46
N GLN A 97 -6.56 2.83 -7.35
CA GLN A 97 -5.73 1.81 -8.02
C GLN A 97 -4.94 1.01 -6.99
N VAL A 98 -4.28 -0.05 -7.46
CA VAL A 98 -3.54 -0.97 -6.61
C VAL A 98 -2.20 -1.32 -7.23
N VAL A 99 -1.17 -1.43 -6.39
CA VAL A 99 0.12 -2.03 -6.72
C VAL A 99 0.30 -3.24 -5.80
N PHE A 100 0.31 -4.43 -6.39
CA PHE A 100 0.37 -5.71 -5.65
C PHE A 100 1.81 -6.11 -5.31
N GLN A 101 1.92 -7.04 -4.35
CA GLN A 101 3.17 -7.61 -3.84
C GLN A 101 4.00 -8.32 -4.92
N ASP A 102 3.34 -9.09 -5.79
CA ASP A 102 3.99 -9.80 -6.89
C ASP A 102 3.84 -9.04 -8.21
N PRO A 103 4.87 -8.29 -8.65
CA PRO A 103 4.82 -7.63 -9.95
C PRO A 103 4.69 -8.63 -11.09
N TYR A 104 5.20 -9.87 -10.95
CA TYR A 104 5.13 -10.87 -12.02
C TYR A 104 3.69 -11.35 -12.24
N GLY A 105 3.02 -11.81 -11.19
CA GLY A 105 1.62 -12.22 -11.25
C GLY A 105 0.65 -11.10 -11.66
N SER A 106 1.04 -9.83 -11.47
CA SER A 106 0.23 -8.68 -11.84
C SER A 106 0.30 -8.29 -13.33
N LEU A 107 1.33 -8.76 -14.06
CA LEU A 107 1.58 -8.44 -15.46
C LEU A 107 1.25 -9.63 -16.35
N ASN A 108 0.47 -9.42 -17.41
CA ASN A 108 0.16 -10.49 -18.36
C ASN A 108 1.42 -10.85 -19.19
N PRO A 109 1.99 -12.06 -19.07
CA PRO A 109 3.23 -12.42 -19.76
C PRO A 109 3.07 -12.53 -21.29
N ALA A 110 1.85 -12.60 -21.79
CA ALA A 110 1.54 -12.64 -23.23
C ALA A 110 1.43 -11.25 -23.88
N MET A 111 1.45 -10.18 -23.08
CA MET A 111 1.34 -8.80 -23.54
C MET A 111 2.69 -8.10 -23.47
N THR A 112 2.93 -7.19 -24.42
CA THR A 112 4.06 -6.25 -24.39
C THR A 112 3.85 -5.20 -23.30
N ILE A 113 4.93 -4.51 -22.89
CA ILE A 113 4.83 -3.42 -21.90
C ILE A 113 3.88 -2.32 -22.39
N GLY A 114 3.92 -1.98 -23.68
CA GLY A 114 3.01 -1.02 -24.29
C GLY A 114 1.55 -1.41 -24.14
N GLU A 115 1.22 -2.68 -24.41
CA GLU A 115 -0.15 -3.20 -24.28
C GLU A 115 -0.60 -3.22 -22.82
N ILE A 116 0.27 -3.63 -21.89
CA ILE A 116 -0.02 -3.66 -20.45
C ILE A 116 -0.35 -2.26 -19.92
N LEU A 117 0.43 -1.25 -20.32
CA LEU A 117 0.22 0.13 -19.88
C LEU A 117 -0.96 0.79 -20.59
N ALA A 118 -1.27 0.38 -21.83
CA ALA A 118 -2.41 0.89 -22.58
C ALA A 118 -3.74 0.25 -22.18
N GLU A 119 -3.76 -1.00 -21.70
CA GLU A 119 -4.97 -1.76 -21.36
C GLU A 119 -5.92 -1.00 -20.41
N PRO A 120 -5.47 -0.41 -19.29
CA PRO A 120 -6.37 0.33 -18.41
C PRO A 120 -7.00 1.55 -19.10
N LEU A 121 -6.28 2.18 -20.04
CA LEU A 121 -6.74 3.36 -20.76
C LEU A 121 -7.78 2.99 -21.83
N THR A 122 -7.48 1.99 -22.66
CA THR A 122 -8.37 1.52 -23.73
C THR A 122 -9.64 0.89 -23.16
N THR A 123 -9.54 0.13 -22.07
CA THR A 123 -10.70 -0.41 -21.34
C THR A 123 -11.63 0.70 -20.82
N ALA A 124 -11.07 1.87 -20.54
CA ALA A 124 -11.84 3.04 -20.12
C ALA A 124 -12.32 3.93 -21.28
N GLY A 125 -12.11 3.51 -22.53
CA GLY A 125 -12.57 4.20 -23.73
C GLY A 125 -11.58 5.19 -24.34
N ALA A 126 -10.33 5.26 -23.85
CA ALA A 126 -9.32 6.14 -24.45
C ALA A 126 -8.95 5.70 -25.87
N GLY A 127 -8.75 6.68 -26.77
CA GLY A 127 -8.32 6.40 -28.13
C GLY A 127 -6.88 5.90 -28.21
N ARG A 128 -6.54 5.11 -29.25
CA ARG A 128 -5.19 4.52 -29.39
C ARG A 128 -4.05 5.55 -29.37
N LYS A 129 -4.25 6.72 -29.97
CA LYS A 129 -3.26 7.81 -30.00
C LYS A 129 -3.03 8.42 -28.61
N GLU A 130 -4.11 8.65 -27.87
CA GLU A 130 -4.09 9.15 -26.50
C GLU A 130 -3.43 8.14 -25.55
N ALA A 131 -3.80 6.87 -25.68
CA ALA A 131 -3.21 5.79 -24.89
C ALA A 131 -1.70 5.72 -25.12
N ARG A 132 -1.24 5.75 -26.38
CA ARG A 132 0.20 5.74 -26.70
C ARG A 132 0.96 6.92 -26.11
N ALA A 133 0.38 8.13 -26.16
CA ALA A 133 1.01 9.32 -25.58
C ALA A 133 1.14 9.20 -24.06
N THR A 134 0.09 8.73 -23.39
CA THR A 134 0.07 8.51 -21.93
C THR A 134 1.06 7.42 -21.51
N VAL A 135 1.17 6.34 -22.30
CA VAL A 135 2.16 5.27 -22.06
C VAL A 135 3.58 5.83 -22.11
N GLN A 136 3.89 6.65 -23.13
CA GLN A 136 5.21 7.25 -23.28
C GLN A 136 5.54 8.15 -22.08
N GLU A 137 4.63 9.05 -21.72
CA GLU A 137 4.78 9.92 -20.55
C GLU A 137 5.03 9.11 -19.27
N MET A 138 4.29 8.01 -19.09
CA MET A 138 4.39 7.21 -17.88
C MET A 138 5.72 6.42 -17.81
N LEU A 139 6.22 5.92 -18.94
CA LEU A 139 7.53 5.27 -19.00
C LEU A 139 8.65 6.23 -18.60
N ASP A 140 8.58 7.47 -19.07
CA ASP A 140 9.54 8.52 -18.71
C ASP A 140 9.48 8.82 -17.20
N ARG A 141 8.27 8.97 -16.63
CA ARG A 141 8.07 9.18 -15.18
C ARG A 141 8.63 8.05 -14.33
N VAL A 142 8.51 6.80 -14.76
CA VAL A 142 9.09 5.65 -14.03
C VAL A 142 10.55 5.35 -14.41
N LYS A 143 11.21 6.27 -15.13
CA LYS A 143 12.62 6.18 -15.51
C LYS A 143 12.92 4.89 -16.29
N LEU A 144 12.06 4.56 -17.27
CA LEU A 144 12.26 3.47 -18.21
C LEU A 144 12.36 4.02 -19.65
N PRO A 145 13.31 3.54 -20.47
CA PRO A 145 13.48 4.07 -21.81
C PRO A 145 12.32 3.67 -22.73
N ALA A 146 11.92 4.57 -23.64
CA ALA A 146 10.82 4.33 -24.60
C ALA A 146 10.92 3.01 -25.38
N ALA A 147 12.13 2.55 -25.67
CA ALA A 147 12.38 1.31 -26.42
C ALA A 147 11.88 0.03 -25.72
N VAL A 148 11.44 0.11 -24.46
CA VAL A 148 10.90 -1.04 -23.71
C VAL A 148 9.46 -1.40 -24.10
N VAL A 149 8.76 -0.53 -24.83
CA VAL A 149 7.34 -0.66 -25.17
C VAL A 149 7.02 -2.01 -25.83
N ASP A 150 7.87 -2.48 -26.74
CA ASP A 150 7.63 -3.70 -27.51
C ASP A 150 8.16 -4.98 -26.84
N ARG A 151 8.74 -4.86 -25.64
CA ARG A 151 9.31 -5.98 -24.88
C ARG A 151 8.27 -6.63 -23.97
N TYR A 152 8.55 -7.85 -23.53
CA TYR A 152 7.69 -8.63 -22.64
C TYR A 152 8.18 -8.60 -21.19
N PRO A 153 7.29 -8.76 -20.18
CA PRO A 153 7.64 -8.72 -18.76
C PRO A 153 8.83 -9.59 -18.35
N LYS A 154 8.96 -10.79 -18.95
CA LYS A 154 10.05 -11.73 -18.68
C LYS A 154 11.46 -11.18 -18.94
N GLU A 155 11.57 -10.14 -19.76
CA GLU A 155 12.85 -9.54 -20.16
C GLU A 155 13.35 -8.44 -19.21
N PHE A 156 12.63 -8.19 -18.11
CA PHE A 156 12.94 -7.14 -17.14
C PHE A 156 13.39 -7.72 -15.79
N SER A 157 14.22 -6.97 -15.06
CA SER A 157 14.56 -7.27 -13.67
C SER A 157 13.36 -7.04 -12.74
N GLY A 158 13.43 -7.54 -11.49
CA GLY A 158 12.37 -7.34 -10.50
C GLY A 158 12.02 -5.86 -10.27
N GLY A 159 13.04 -5.00 -10.11
CA GLY A 159 12.84 -3.56 -9.97
C GLY A 159 12.22 -2.89 -11.20
N GLN A 160 12.62 -3.29 -12.41
CA GLN A 160 12.02 -2.77 -13.63
C GLN A 160 10.56 -3.20 -13.78
N ARG A 161 10.22 -4.46 -13.43
CA ARG A 161 8.83 -4.93 -13.39
C ARG A 161 8.01 -4.17 -12.37
N GLN A 162 8.59 -3.84 -11.21
CA GLN A 162 7.91 -3.02 -10.21
C GLN A 162 7.60 -1.62 -10.75
N ARG A 163 8.55 -0.99 -11.45
CA ARG A 163 8.33 0.29 -12.14
C ARG A 163 7.20 0.21 -13.16
N ILE A 164 7.12 -0.89 -13.92
CA ILE A 164 6.03 -1.13 -14.87
C ILE A 164 4.68 -1.29 -14.14
N ALA A 165 4.65 -2.02 -13.02
CA ALA A 165 3.44 -2.17 -12.21
C ALA A 165 2.96 -0.83 -11.63
N ILE A 166 3.88 0.00 -11.15
CA ILE A 166 3.61 1.37 -10.68
C ILE A 166 3.08 2.24 -11.83
N ALA A 167 3.74 2.20 -12.99
CA ALA A 167 3.29 2.91 -14.19
C ALA A 167 1.85 2.52 -14.55
N ARG A 168 1.54 1.21 -14.59
CA ARG A 168 0.21 0.69 -14.90
C ARG A 168 -0.87 1.22 -13.96
N ALA A 169 -0.59 1.32 -12.66
CA ALA A 169 -1.52 1.91 -11.70
C ALA A 169 -1.71 3.43 -11.94
N LEU A 170 -0.66 4.12 -12.36
CA LEU A 170 -0.66 5.57 -12.53
C LEU A 170 -1.21 6.07 -13.87
N VAL A 171 -1.25 5.24 -14.93
CA VAL A 171 -1.75 5.68 -16.25
C VAL A 171 -3.17 6.26 -16.17
N ARG A 172 -3.99 5.80 -15.22
CA ARG A 172 -5.36 6.27 -14.98
C ARG A 172 -5.44 7.57 -14.16
N LYS A 173 -4.31 8.15 -13.74
CA LYS A 173 -4.20 9.33 -12.87
C LYS A 173 -5.07 9.21 -11.61
N PRO A 174 -4.88 8.14 -10.80
CA PRO A 174 -5.68 7.91 -9.61
C PRO A 174 -5.43 8.96 -8.54
N ARG A 175 -6.41 9.13 -7.64
CA ARG A 175 -6.26 9.96 -6.43
C ARG A 175 -5.72 9.16 -5.25
N LEU A 176 -5.94 7.84 -5.24
CA LEU A 176 -5.47 6.91 -4.23
C LEU A 176 -4.86 5.65 -4.87
N ILE A 177 -3.70 5.23 -4.38
CA ILE A 177 -3.13 3.91 -4.68
C ILE A 177 -3.00 3.11 -3.38
N VAL A 178 -3.56 1.90 -3.36
CA VAL A 178 -3.31 0.91 -2.31
C VAL A 178 -2.08 0.10 -2.70
N CYS A 179 -0.99 0.24 -1.96
CA CYS A 179 0.23 -0.50 -2.21
C CYS A 179 0.29 -1.69 -1.25
N ASP A 180 0.12 -2.92 -1.74
CA ASP A 180 0.16 -4.14 -0.93
C ASP A 180 1.57 -4.75 -0.98
N GLU A 181 2.44 -4.38 -0.03
CA GLU A 181 3.84 -4.80 0.04
C GLU A 181 4.64 -4.59 -1.27
N PRO A 182 4.65 -3.37 -1.85
CA PRO A 182 5.15 -3.12 -3.21
C PRO A 182 6.68 -3.28 -3.37
N VAL A 183 7.41 -3.57 -2.29
CA VAL A 183 8.88 -3.68 -2.31
C VAL A 183 9.40 -4.95 -1.64
N SER A 184 8.54 -5.84 -1.13
CA SER A 184 8.99 -6.96 -0.28
C SER A 184 9.78 -8.03 -1.02
N ALA A 185 9.63 -8.13 -2.35
CA ALA A 185 10.37 -9.07 -3.20
C ALA A 185 11.67 -8.51 -3.80
N LEU A 186 12.10 -7.32 -3.39
CA LEU A 186 13.25 -6.61 -3.98
C LEU A 186 14.46 -6.63 -3.04
N ASP A 187 15.67 -6.56 -3.62
CA ASP A 187 16.88 -6.31 -2.84
C ASP A 187 16.88 -4.89 -2.24
N LEU A 188 17.67 -4.68 -1.17
CA LEU A 188 17.68 -3.42 -0.41
C LEU A 188 18.01 -2.18 -1.26
N THR A 189 18.91 -2.31 -2.24
CA THR A 189 19.30 -1.21 -3.13
C THR A 189 18.15 -0.88 -4.08
N THR A 190 17.57 -1.88 -4.73
CA THR A 190 16.41 -1.68 -5.61
C THR A 190 15.21 -1.14 -4.83
N GLN A 191 14.93 -1.68 -3.64
CA GLN A 191 13.89 -1.18 -2.74
C GLN A 191 14.04 0.32 -2.47
N ALA A 192 15.25 0.79 -2.15
CA ALA A 192 15.51 2.21 -1.95
C ALA A 192 15.13 3.05 -3.18
N THR A 193 15.52 2.61 -4.38
CA THR A 193 15.19 3.33 -5.62
C THR A 193 13.70 3.36 -5.95
N ILE A 194 12.96 2.31 -5.58
CA ILE A 194 11.51 2.25 -5.76
C ILE A 194 10.79 3.16 -4.76
N ILE A 195 11.28 3.22 -3.52
CA ILE A 195 10.75 4.17 -2.52
C ILE A 195 10.94 5.61 -2.99
N ASP A 196 12.13 5.96 -3.50
CA ASP A 196 12.38 7.31 -4.06
C ASP A 196 11.44 7.62 -5.22
N LEU A 197 11.18 6.63 -6.08
CA LEU A 197 10.21 6.79 -7.17
C LEU A 197 8.79 7.08 -6.64
N PHE A 198 8.30 6.37 -5.62
CA PHE A 198 6.99 6.68 -5.04
C PHE A 198 6.93 8.10 -4.44
N ILE A 199 7.99 8.54 -3.76
CA ILE A 199 8.07 9.90 -3.19
C ILE A 199 8.02 10.95 -4.31
N GLU A 200 8.81 10.78 -5.36
CA GLU A 200 8.80 11.65 -6.53
C GLU A 200 7.40 11.70 -7.19
N LEU A 201 6.77 10.54 -7.39
CA LEU A 201 5.46 10.44 -8.02
C LEU A 201 4.36 11.10 -7.18
N GLN A 202 4.37 10.94 -5.85
CA GLN A 202 3.45 11.63 -4.97
C GLN A 202 3.62 13.14 -5.04
N ARG A 203 4.87 13.63 -4.97
CA ARG A 203 5.16 15.06 -5.08
C ARG A 203 4.67 15.64 -6.41
N ASP A 204 4.88 14.92 -7.51
CA ASP A 204 4.61 15.42 -8.86
C ASP A 204 3.15 15.26 -9.28
N THR A 205 2.37 14.37 -8.65
CA THR A 205 0.97 14.08 -9.04
C THR A 205 -0.07 14.38 -7.96
N GLY A 206 0.36 14.56 -6.69
CA GLY A 206 -0.54 14.69 -5.55
C GLY A 206 -1.30 13.40 -5.19
N VAL A 207 -0.87 12.24 -5.71
CA VAL A 207 -1.52 10.96 -5.40
C VAL A 207 -1.33 10.58 -3.93
N SER A 208 -2.37 10.02 -3.34
CA SER A 208 -2.37 9.55 -1.95
C SER A 208 -2.05 8.06 -1.91
N TYR A 209 -1.43 7.59 -0.83
CA TYR A 209 -1.05 6.19 -0.68
C TYR A 209 -1.59 5.59 0.61
N LEU A 210 -2.18 4.40 0.51
CA LEU A 210 -2.22 3.46 1.62
C LEU A 210 -1.08 2.45 1.40
N PHE A 211 0.01 2.62 2.14
CA PHE A 211 1.25 1.88 1.93
C PHE A 211 1.36 0.72 2.94
N VAL A 212 1.02 -0.49 2.50
CA VAL A 212 1.12 -1.69 3.31
C VAL A 212 2.55 -2.24 3.29
N SER A 213 3.09 -2.50 4.47
CA SER A 213 4.42 -3.09 4.63
C SER A 213 4.49 -3.93 5.90
N HIS A 214 5.49 -4.80 6.02
CA HIS A 214 5.88 -5.39 7.29
C HIS A 214 7.16 -4.74 7.86
N ASP A 215 7.82 -3.88 7.09
CA ASP A 215 9.07 -3.21 7.46
C ASP A 215 8.80 -1.76 7.92
N LEU A 216 9.11 -1.50 9.19
CA LEU A 216 9.02 -0.18 9.81
C LEU A 216 10.00 0.83 9.18
N GLY A 217 11.17 0.38 8.70
CA GLY A 217 12.15 1.24 8.02
C GLY A 217 11.61 1.79 6.70
N VAL A 218 10.87 0.96 5.95
CA VAL A 218 10.22 1.38 4.70
C VAL A 218 9.17 2.45 4.97
N VAL A 219 8.21 2.19 5.88
CA VAL A 219 7.13 3.15 6.13
C VAL A 219 7.64 4.44 6.74
N ARG A 220 8.68 4.40 7.58
CA ARG A 220 9.31 5.60 8.14
C ARG A 220 9.83 6.54 7.06
N ARG A 221 10.35 5.99 5.95
CA ARG A 221 10.95 6.78 4.88
C ARG A 221 9.92 7.45 3.97
N ILE A 222 8.76 6.84 3.79
CA ILE A 222 7.77 7.24 2.77
C ILE A 222 6.44 7.74 3.33
N CYS A 223 6.05 7.34 4.55
CA CYS A 223 4.74 7.64 5.11
C CYS A 223 4.81 8.85 6.05
N HIS A 224 3.80 9.70 5.98
CA HIS A 224 3.61 10.81 6.92
C HIS A 224 3.14 10.27 8.29
N ARG A 225 2.28 9.26 8.24
CA ARG A 225 1.67 8.64 9.42
C ARG A 225 1.69 7.12 9.27
N VAL A 226 1.79 6.41 10.39
CA VAL A 226 1.88 4.95 10.43
C VAL A 226 0.83 4.41 11.38
N ALA A 227 0.05 3.44 10.92
CA ALA A 227 -0.87 2.64 11.71
C ALA A 227 -0.31 1.22 11.86
N VAL A 228 -0.19 0.74 13.09
CA VAL A 228 0.27 -0.60 13.42
C VAL A 228 -0.94 -1.51 13.61
N MET A 229 -1.00 -2.59 12.84
CA MET A 229 -2.07 -3.57 12.82
C MET A 229 -1.61 -4.90 13.43
N TYR A 230 -2.39 -5.42 14.38
CA TYR A 230 -2.16 -6.69 15.05
C TYR A 230 -3.47 -7.44 15.23
N HIS A 231 -3.51 -8.72 14.83
CA HIS A 231 -4.70 -9.59 14.93
C HIS A 231 -6.03 -8.94 14.53
N GLY A 232 -6.02 -8.20 13.42
CA GLY A 232 -7.21 -7.57 12.84
C GLY A 232 -7.60 -6.24 13.48
N GLU A 233 -6.78 -5.66 14.35
CA GLU A 233 -7.04 -4.39 15.06
C GLU A 233 -5.90 -3.40 14.80
N ILE A 234 -6.21 -2.11 14.79
CA ILE A 234 -5.19 -1.05 14.82
C ILE A 234 -4.82 -0.81 16.28
N VAL A 235 -3.60 -1.17 16.65
CA VAL A 235 -3.13 -1.13 18.05
C VAL A 235 -2.35 0.13 18.39
N GLU A 236 -1.81 0.82 17.38
CA GLU A 236 -1.10 2.08 17.56
C GLU A 236 -1.19 2.91 16.27
N THR A 237 -1.25 4.23 16.38
CA THR A 237 -1.15 5.14 15.24
C THR A 237 -0.41 6.40 15.68
N GLY A 238 0.52 6.85 14.84
CA GLY A 238 1.32 8.03 15.11
C GLY A 238 2.10 8.46 13.88
N ASP A 239 2.86 9.54 14.01
CA ASP A 239 3.81 9.91 12.96
C ASP A 239 4.87 8.80 12.79
N GLY A 240 5.47 8.73 11.60
CA GLY A 240 6.44 7.68 11.29
C GLY A 240 7.67 7.69 12.20
N GLU A 241 8.02 8.84 12.79
CA GLU A 241 9.18 8.98 13.67
C GLU A 241 8.86 8.45 15.08
N GLN A 242 7.71 8.79 15.65
CA GLN A 242 7.21 8.31 16.94
C GLN A 242 7.09 6.78 16.94
N ILE A 243 6.43 6.20 15.94
CA ILE A 243 6.23 4.75 15.86
C ILE A 243 7.55 3.99 15.72
N THR A 244 8.56 4.57 15.07
CA THR A 244 9.85 3.90 14.82
C THR A 244 10.96 4.23 15.81
N ARG A 245 10.78 5.23 16.68
CA ARG A 245 11.75 5.56 17.75
C ARG A 245 11.24 5.13 19.11
N GLU A 246 10.01 5.50 19.44
CA GLU A 246 9.42 5.31 20.76
C GLU A 246 8.00 4.72 20.65
N PRO A 247 7.87 3.49 20.11
CA PRO A 247 6.59 2.81 20.08
C PRO A 247 6.05 2.56 21.49
N GLN A 248 4.79 2.90 21.70
CA GLN A 248 4.12 2.76 22.99
C GLN A 248 3.55 1.36 23.18
N HIS A 249 2.97 0.78 22.12
CA HIS A 249 2.33 -0.52 22.21
C HIS A 249 3.38 -1.66 22.27
N PRO A 250 3.21 -2.68 23.14
CA PRO A 250 4.16 -3.78 23.26
C PRO A 250 4.46 -4.51 21.94
N TYR A 251 3.44 -4.67 21.09
CA TYR A 251 3.62 -5.25 19.76
C TYR A 251 4.47 -4.37 18.83
N SER A 252 4.26 -3.06 18.83
CA SER A 252 5.06 -2.12 18.03
C SER A 252 6.53 -2.14 18.45
N ARG A 253 6.82 -2.28 19.75
CA ARG A 253 8.19 -2.50 20.28
C ARG A 253 8.80 -3.80 19.76
N ARG A 254 8.02 -4.87 19.64
CA ARG A 254 8.48 -6.14 19.04
C ARG A 254 8.79 -6.00 17.56
N LEU A 255 7.92 -5.36 16.80
CA LEU A 255 8.17 -5.10 15.37
C LEU A 255 9.46 -4.29 15.17
N LEU A 256 9.69 -3.27 16.01
CA LEU A 256 10.89 -2.45 15.92
C LEU A 256 12.17 -3.25 16.21
N THR A 257 12.13 -4.13 17.21
CA THR A 257 13.27 -5.00 17.56
C THR A 257 13.52 -6.10 16.54
N ALA A 258 12.49 -6.55 15.81
CA ALA A 258 12.61 -7.53 14.73
C ALA A 258 13.20 -6.94 13.43
N SER A 259 13.12 -5.61 13.24
CA SER A 259 13.62 -4.94 12.03
C SER A 259 15.15 -5.01 11.93
N PRO A 260 15.69 -5.48 10.77
CA PRO A 260 17.13 -5.64 10.57
C PRO A 260 17.85 -4.30 10.54
N ILE A 261 19.03 -4.24 11.15
CA ILE A 261 19.94 -3.11 11.04
C ILE A 261 21.27 -3.53 10.44
N ALA A 262 21.88 -2.60 9.69
CA ALA A 262 23.11 -2.86 8.94
C ALA A 262 24.31 -3.17 9.85
N ASP A 263 24.31 -2.65 11.07
CA ASP A 263 25.36 -2.88 12.07
C ASP A 263 25.20 -4.28 12.72
N PRO A 264 26.13 -5.22 12.48
CA PRO A 264 26.02 -6.59 12.99
C PRO A 264 26.03 -6.69 14.52
N ALA A 265 26.76 -5.80 15.19
CA ALA A 265 26.85 -5.78 16.65
C ALA A 265 25.53 -5.33 17.27
N LYS A 266 24.99 -4.22 16.77
CA LYS A 266 23.66 -3.75 17.19
C LYS A 266 22.55 -4.74 16.82
N GLN A 267 22.67 -5.44 15.69
CA GLN A 267 21.71 -6.49 15.31
C GLN A 267 21.72 -7.65 16.31
N ALA A 268 22.89 -8.02 16.85
CA ALA A 268 23.00 -9.03 17.89
C ALA A 268 22.30 -8.59 19.19
N GLU A 269 22.49 -7.34 19.60
CA GLU A 269 21.80 -6.75 20.77
C GLU A 269 20.27 -6.75 20.59
N ARG A 270 19.78 -6.36 19.40
CA ARG A 270 18.34 -6.39 19.08
C ARG A 270 17.76 -7.80 19.13
N ARG A 271 18.47 -8.80 18.60
CA ARG A 271 18.05 -10.21 18.69
C ARG A 271 17.94 -10.68 20.14
N ALA A 272 18.88 -10.30 21.00
CA ALA A 272 18.82 -10.62 22.43
C ALA A 272 17.64 -9.93 23.13
N ALA A 273 17.37 -8.66 22.82
CA ALA A 273 16.21 -7.92 23.35
C ALA A 273 14.87 -8.52 22.89
N TRP A 274 14.79 -8.94 21.62
CA TRP A 274 13.61 -9.59 21.05
C TRP A 274 13.29 -10.92 21.75
N LEU A 275 14.30 -11.74 22.04
CA LEU A 275 14.11 -13.01 22.78
C LEU A 275 13.51 -12.77 24.18
N ARG A 276 13.98 -11.76 24.92
CA ARG A 276 13.43 -11.41 26.23
C ARG A 276 11.97 -10.95 26.16
N LEU A 277 11.63 -10.15 25.14
CA LEU A 277 10.25 -9.70 24.90
C LEU A 277 9.30 -10.83 24.49
N ARG A 278 9.83 -11.92 23.93
CA ARG A 278 9.06 -13.12 23.56
C ARG A 278 8.77 -13.99 24.77
N GLU A 279 9.73 -14.14 25.68
CA GLU A 279 9.56 -14.87 26.94
C GLU A 279 8.58 -14.18 27.90
N SER A 280 8.52 -12.85 27.90
CA SER A 280 7.64 -12.08 28.80
C SER A 280 6.16 -12.04 28.38
N ALA A 281 5.76 -12.71 27.30
CA ALA A 281 4.37 -12.78 26.83
C ALA A 281 3.87 -14.18 26.49
N ALA A 282 4.66 -15.19 26.82
CA ALA A 282 4.15 -16.54 27.06
C ALA A 282 3.62 -16.60 28.50
#